data_AF-A0A7X1G2G7-F1
#
_entry.id   AF-A0A7X1G2G7-F1
#
_cell.length_a   1.000
_cell.length_b   1.000
_cell.length_c   1.000
_cell.angle_alpha   90.00
_cell.angle_beta   90.00
_cell.angle_gamma   90.00
#
_symmetry.space_group_name_H-M   'P 1'
#
loop_
_entity.id
_entity.type
_entity.pdbx_description
1 polymer ?
#
loop_
_entity_poly.entity_id
_entity_poly.type
_entity_poly.pdbx_seq_one_letter_code
_entity_poly.pdbx_strand_id
1 'polypeptide(L)'
;MDLHLSQTSAAIAMVNRLQAELTDLGEVLRTAADHVRVDAMFGLDFRPEDAVRNEPIEVRVLEGDEAVQAAFEALTSIWVKVGQHPRETLRVPGAIALPRTAIDKILQTNATRVELGKLIGAIDKTNDRRNVWNRFKGSGNGIVPKQALRLTNVLTAPSNINFYWDDTGSSGARKMAGDLLQEWHELLDQYHDKQATVHHSSEAAAENALVYGIDMLGKLDPQEQVAIRRLVQPHIRARVRNGDSKVKPIIAPVPFVYETGIAPPKIKPLSSYEPKVVIRKNTRLALLEEEPYVEAMNLYRYKDRHRVYGPLQKKSAEEG
;
A
#
# COMPACT_ATOMS: atom_id res chain seq x y z
N MET A 1 -2.83 0.12 38.64
CA MET A 1 -3.03 -1.21 38.04
C MET A 1 -3.36 -0.93 36.59
N ASP A 2 -2.32 -0.76 35.76
CA ASP A 2 -2.46 -0.36 34.37
C ASP A 2 -2.89 -1.57 33.54
N LEU A 3 -4.12 -1.52 33.04
CA LEU A 3 -4.63 -2.45 32.03
C LEU A 3 -3.84 -2.20 30.73
N HIS A 4 -2.69 -2.84 30.59
CA HIS A 4 -2.03 -2.97 29.29
C HIS A 4 -2.94 -3.77 28.36
N LEU A 5 -3.84 -3.08 27.66
CA LEU A 5 -4.54 -3.61 26.50
C LEU A 5 -3.48 -4.21 25.56
N SER A 6 -3.70 -5.46 25.12
CA SER A 6 -2.83 -6.08 24.13
C SER A 6 -2.66 -5.12 22.93
N GLN A 7 -1.48 -5.08 22.31
CA GLN A 7 -1.23 -4.21 21.15
C GLN A 7 -2.31 -4.37 20.05
N THR A 8 -2.81 -5.60 19.88
CA THR A 8 -3.95 -5.93 19.02
C THR A 8 -5.23 -5.22 19.44
N SER A 9 -5.58 -5.23 20.72
CA SER A 9 -6.75 -4.51 21.26
C SER A 9 -6.62 -3.00 21.09
N ALA A 10 -5.42 -2.44 21.33
CA ALA A 10 -5.15 -1.02 21.12
C ALA A 10 -5.29 -0.63 19.64
N ALA A 11 -4.77 -1.45 18.71
CA ALA A 11 -4.92 -1.24 17.28
C ALA A 11 -6.40 -1.31 16.84
N ILE A 12 -7.18 -2.25 17.37
CA ILE A 12 -8.63 -2.34 17.09
C ILE A 12 -9.37 -1.08 17.57
N ALA A 13 -9.10 -0.61 18.79
CA ALA A 13 -9.69 0.62 19.31
C ALA A 13 -9.32 1.83 18.43
N MET A 14 -8.08 1.89 17.94
CA MET A 14 -7.61 2.95 17.05
C MET A 14 -8.30 2.90 15.68
N VAL A 15 -8.62 1.71 15.15
CA VAL A 15 -9.42 1.58 13.92
C VAL A 15 -10.85 2.13 14.13
N ASN A 16 -11.48 1.86 15.28
CA ASN A 16 -12.80 2.43 15.58
C ASN A 16 -12.77 3.96 15.70
N ARG A 17 -11.73 4.50 16.35
CA ARG A 17 -11.51 5.95 16.41
C ARG A 17 -11.38 6.54 15.01
N LEU A 18 -10.55 5.93 14.16
CA LEU A 18 -10.39 6.36 12.76
C LEU A 18 -11.73 6.36 12.01
N GLN A 19 -12.59 5.35 12.21
CA GLN A 19 -13.93 5.31 11.59
C GLN A 19 -14.82 6.49 12.02
N ALA A 20 -14.82 6.81 13.31
CA ALA A 20 -15.56 7.97 13.81
C ALA A 20 -15.03 9.27 13.20
N GLU A 21 -13.71 9.47 13.21
CA GLU A 21 -13.07 10.67 12.65
C GLU A 21 -13.31 10.80 11.12
N LEU A 22 -13.39 9.68 10.38
CA LEU A 22 -13.71 9.69 8.95
C LEU A 22 -15.20 9.97 8.67
N THR A 23 -16.09 9.54 9.57
CA THR A 23 -17.51 9.90 9.53
C THR A 23 -17.68 11.40 9.71
N ASP A 24 -17.07 11.97 10.76
CA ASP A 24 -17.02 13.41 11.01
C ASP A 24 -16.46 14.18 9.81
N LEU A 25 -15.33 13.71 9.24
CA LEU A 25 -14.73 14.31 8.05
C LEU A 25 -15.72 14.30 6.87
N GLY A 26 -16.43 13.18 6.66
CA GLY A 26 -17.43 13.07 5.61
C GLY A 26 -18.62 14.03 5.79
N GLU A 27 -19.02 14.34 7.02
CA GLU A 27 -20.00 15.38 7.31
C GLU A 27 -19.46 16.77 6.97
N VAL A 28 -18.26 17.11 7.46
CA VAL A 28 -17.62 18.41 7.18
C VAL A 28 -17.44 18.63 5.67
N LEU A 29 -17.01 17.62 4.93
CA LEU A 29 -16.85 17.69 3.48
C LEU A 29 -18.19 17.94 2.77
N ARG A 30 -19.25 17.23 3.16
CA ARG A 30 -20.59 17.42 2.58
C ARG A 30 -21.14 18.82 2.84
N THR A 31 -21.00 19.35 4.05
CA THR A 31 -21.40 20.72 4.37
C THR A 31 -20.58 21.75 3.60
N ALA A 32 -19.33 21.44 3.29
CA ALA A 32 -18.43 22.31 2.55
C ALA A 32 -18.52 22.19 1.03
N ALA A 33 -19.41 21.35 0.48
CA ALA A 33 -19.41 21.00 -0.94
C ALA A 33 -19.41 22.22 -1.89
N ASP A 34 -20.21 23.24 -1.59
CA ASP A 34 -20.30 24.45 -2.41
C ASP A 34 -19.04 25.35 -2.35
N HIS A 35 -18.13 25.07 -1.42
CA HIS A 35 -16.93 25.86 -1.17
C HIS A 35 -15.65 25.15 -1.63
N VAL A 36 -15.75 23.95 -2.21
CA VAL A 36 -14.58 23.23 -2.70
C VAL A 36 -14.25 23.63 -4.13
N ARG A 37 -12.97 23.58 -4.50
CA ARG A 37 -12.52 23.70 -5.89
C ARG A 37 -11.74 22.46 -6.28
N VAL A 38 -12.24 21.71 -7.25
CA VAL A 38 -11.49 20.60 -7.84
C VAL A 38 -10.74 21.13 -9.06
N ASP A 39 -9.40 21.04 -9.03
CA ASP A 39 -8.59 21.49 -10.18
C ASP A 39 -8.28 20.34 -11.15
N ALA A 40 -8.22 19.11 -10.63
CA ALA A 40 -8.20 17.89 -11.43
C ALA A 40 -8.60 16.70 -10.57
N MET A 41 -9.31 15.76 -11.17
CA MET A 41 -9.65 14.49 -10.54
C MET A 41 -9.67 13.40 -11.59
N PHE A 42 -9.12 12.23 -11.26
CA PHE A 42 -9.11 11.11 -12.19
C PHE A 42 -9.68 9.85 -11.55
N GLY A 43 -10.62 9.24 -12.25
CA GLY A 43 -11.25 7.98 -11.88
C GLY A 43 -10.52 6.80 -12.49
N LEU A 44 -10.40 5.72 -11.70
CA LEU A 44 -9.85 4.46 -12.13
C LEU A 44 -10.76 3.33 -11.65
N ASP A 45 -11.07 2.40 -12.54
CA ASP A 45 -11.91 1.27 -12.19
C ASP A 45 -11.14 0.24 -11.36
N PHE A 46 -11.89 -0.53 -10.57
CA PHE A 46 -11.33 -1.69 -9.87
C PHE A 46 -10.94 -2.75 -10.89
N ARG A 47 -9.76 -3.32 -10.70
CA ARG A 47 -9.27 -4.41 -11.54
C ARG A 47 -9.76 -5.75 -10.98
N PRO A 48 -10.24 -6.68 -11.83
CA PRO A 48 -10.49 -8.05 -11.39
C PRO A 48 -9.18 -8.72 -10.95
N GLU A 49 -9.26 -9.72 -10.06
CA GLU A 49 -8.08 -10.33 -9.41
C GLU A 49 -7.06 -10.90 -10.43
N ASP A 50 -7.54 -11.41 -11.57
CA ASP A 50 -6.70 -11.95 -12.65
C ASP A 50 -6.08 -10.87 -13.56
N ALA A 51 -6.67 -9.67 -13.59
CA ALA A 51 -6.23 -8.50 -14.36
C ALA A 51 -5.25 -7.59 -13.60
N VAL A 52 -4.83 -7.99 -12.39
CA VAL A 52 -3.73 -7.34 -11.66
C VAL A 52 -2.37 -7.68 -12.31
N ARG A 53 -2.35 -8.06 -13.59
CA ARG A 53 -1.17 -8.27 -14.42
C ARG A 53 -0.75 -6.94 -15.08
N ASN A 54 0.32 -6.97 -15.88
CA ASN A 54 0.78 -5.84 -16.69
C ASN A 54 -0.20 -5.56 -17.84
N GLU A 55 -1.40 -5.13 -17.51
CA GLU A 55 -2.47 -4.75 -18.46
C GLU A 55 -2.60 -3.22 -18.54
N PRO A 56 -3.13 -2.69 -19.65
CA PRO A 56 -3.46 -1.27 -19.76
C PRO A 56 -4.42 -0.83 -18.64
N ILE A 57 -4.25 0.41 -18.18
CA ILE A 57 -5.13 1.02 -17.19
C ILE A 57 -5.70 2.30 -17.76
N GLU A 58 -7.01 2.30 -18.01
CA GLU A 58 -7.74 3.48 -18.44
C GLU A 58 -7.87 4.49 -17.29
N VAL A 59 -7.63 5.77 -17.60
CA VAL A 59 -7.79 6.87 -16.67
C VAL A 59 -8.87 7.81 -17.21
N ARG A 60 -9.92 8.02 -16.44
CA ARG A 60 -11.03 8.91 -16.79
C ARG A 60 -10.87 10.24 -16.06
N VAL A 61 -11.01 11.36 -16.75
CA VAL A 61 -11.10 12.68 -16.11
C VAL A 61 -12.50 12.82 -15.53
N LEU A 62 -12.60 13.14 -14.24
CA LEU A 62 -13.88 13.39 -13.58
C LEU A 62 -14.10 14.89 -13.47
N GLU A 63 -15.34 15.33 -13.68
CA GLU A 63 -15.72 16.75 -13.69
C GLU A 63 -16.97 16.99 -12.81
N GLY A 64 -17.17 18.26 -12.43
CA GLY A 64 -18.34 18.68 -11.65
C GLY A 64 -18.56 17.88 -10.37
N ASP A 65 -19.82 17.52 -10.11
CA ASP A 65 -20.24 16.81 -8.90
C ASP A 65 -19.61 15.41 -8.77
N GLU A 66 -19.37 14.73 -9.89
CA GLU A 66 -18.71 13.41 -9.89
C GLU A 66 -17.29 13.53 -9.32
N ALA A 67 -16.55 14.57 -9.71
CA ALA A 67 -15.20 14.82 -9.21
C ALA A 67 -15.18 15.12 -7.70
N VAL A 68 -16.16 15.89 -7.23
CA VAL A 68 -16.31 16.23 -5.80
C VAL A 68 -16.63 14.97 -4.99
N GLN A 69 -17.61 14.18 -5.43
CA GLN A 69 -18.02 12.95 -4.75
C GLN A 69 -16.88 11.93 -4.69
N ALA A 70 -16.18 11.72 -5.82
CA ALA A 70 -15.03 10.80 -5.88
C ALA A 70 -13.89 11.25 -4.95
N ALA A 71 -13.63 12.57 -4.87
CA ALA A 71 -12.65 13.12 -3.95
C ALA A 71 -13.02 12.86 -2.49
N PHE A 72 -14.27 13.14 -2.11
CA PHE A 72 -14.75 12.96 -0.74
C PHE A 72 -14.74 11.49 -0.35
N GLU A 73 -15.15 10.61 -1.25
CA GLU A 73 -15.09 9.17 -1.06
C GLU A 73 -13.64 8.69 -0.87
N ALA A 74 -12.71 9.16 -1.70
CA ALA A 74 -11.30 8.80 -1.58
C ALA A 74 -10.67 9.27 -0.24
N LEU A 75 -11.08 10.43 0.26
CA LEU A 75 -10.59 10.99 1.53
C LEU A 75 -11.17 10.27 2.76
N THR A 76 -12.37 9.72 2.66
CA THR A 76 -13.12 9.15 3.80
C THR A 76 -13.14 7.62 3.82
N SER A 77 -12.93 6.94 2.69
CA SER A 77 -13.18 5.49 2.60
C SER A 77 -12.01 4.62 3.07
N ILE A 78 -12.32 3.68 3.96
CA ILE A 78 -11.42 2.58 4.38
C ILE A 78 -12.03 1.19 4.12
N TRP A 79 -13.30 1.13 3.72
CA TRP A 79 -14.03 -0.11 3.49
C TRP A 79 -13.82 -0.65 2.08
N VAL A 80 -13.96 -1.96 1.92
CA VAL A 80 -14.03 -2.62 0.62
C VAL A 80 -15.30 -2.15 -0.10
N LYS A 81 -15.16 -1.66 -1.33
CA LYS A 81 -16.28 -1.24 -2.16
C LYS A 81 -16.91 -2.42 -2.89
N VAL A 82 -18.14 -2.24 -3.35
CA VAL A 82 -18.80 -3.24 -4.21
C VAL A 82 -17.98 -3.38 -5.50
N GLY A 83 -17.68 -4.62 -5.88
CA GLY A 83 -16.80 -4.91 -7.02
C GLY A 83 -15.31 -4.71 -6.77
N GLN A 84 -14.89 -4.24 -5.57
CA GLN A 84 -13.49 -4.11 -5.23
C GLN A 84 -12.91 -5.43 -4.73
N HIS A 85 -11.81 -5.85 -5.33
CA HIS A 85 -11.01 -6.94 -4.78
C HIS A 85 -10.30 -6.49 -3.48
N PRO A 86 -10.27 -7.28 -2.38
CA PRO A 86 -9.67 -6.86 -1.10
C PRO A 86 -8.18 -6.51 -1.14
N ARG A 87 -7.46 -6.94 -2.19
CA ARG A 87 -6.04 -6.58 -2.41
C ARG A 87 -5.84 -5.29 -3.20
N GLU A 88 -6.88 -4.80 -3.86
CA GLU A 88 -6.91 -3.52 -4.56
C GLU A 88 -7.30 -2.39 -3.61
N THR A 89 -6.97 -1.17 -4.00
CA THR A 89 -7.35 0.04 -3.26
C THR A 89 -8.12 0.99 -4.16
N LEU A 90 -9.11 1.68 -3.60
CA LEU A 90 -9.74 2.83 -4.25
C LEU A 90 -8.67 3.88 -4.59
N ARG A 91 -8.52 4.19 -5.88
CA ARG A 91 -7.56 5.17 -6.41
C ARG A 91 -8.31 6.29 -7.10
N VAL A 92 -8.16 7.50 -6.58
CA VAL A 92 -8.72 8.72 -7.17
C VAL A 92 -7.65 9.81 -7.08
N PRO A 93 -6.59 9.76 -7.90
CA PRO A 93 -5.58 10.81 -7.93
C PRO A 93 -6.21 12.14 -8.38
N GLY A 94 -5.68 13.25 -7.86
CA GLY A 94 -6.21 14.57 -8.20
C GLY A 94 -5.66 15.66 -7.29
N ALA A 95 -6.22 16.85 -7.41
CA ALA A 95 -5.97 17.97 -6.51
C ALA A 95 -7.28 18.70 -6.22
N ILE A 96 -7.52 18.97 -4.94
CA ILE A 96 -8.74 19.64 -4.46
C ILE A 96 -8.37 20.70 -3.41
N ALA A 97 -8.93 21.91 -3.58
CA ALA A 97 -8.91 22.95 -2.57
C ALA A 97 -10.10 22.77 -1.62
N LEU A 98 -9.83 22.74 -0.32
CA LEU A 98 -10.84 22.57 0.73
C LEU A 98 -10.76 23.70 1.77
N PRO A 99 -11.87 24.05 2.44
CA PRO A 99 -11.82 24.98 3.56
C PRO A 99 -10.98 24.44 4.71
N ARG A 100 -10.42 25.36 5.50
CA ARG A 100 -9.54 25.05 6.64
C ARG A 100 -10.10 24.00 7.59
N THR A 101 -11.41 24.05 7.87
CA THR A 101 -12.11 23.10 8.74
C THR A 101 -11.97 21.64 8.27
N ALA A 102 -12.05 21.40 6.95
CA ALA A 102 -11.84 20.09 6.37
C ALA A 102 -10.35 19.69 6.40
N ILE A 103 -9.44 20.63 6.14
CA ILE A 103 -7.99 20.42 6.25
C ILE A 103 -7.61 19.95 7.66
N ASP A 104 -8.10 20.62 8.70
CA ASP A 104 -7.77 20.30 10.08
C ASP A 104 -8.29 18.89 10.47
N LYS A 105 -9.49 18.51 10.02
CA LYS A 105 -10.00 17.13 10.17
C LYS A 105 -9.16 16.10 9.42
N ILE A 106 -8.68 16.41 8.21
CA ILE A 106 -7.77 15.54 7.48
C ILE A 106 -6.46 15.36 8.25
N LEU A 107 -5.87 16.44 8.77
CA LEU A 107 -4.66 16.37 9.59
C LEU A 107 -4.86 15.53 10.87
N GLN A 108 -6.02 15.65 11.52
CA GLN A 108 -6.41 14.80 12.63
C GLN A 108 -6.44 13.31 12.22
N THR A 109 -7.13 12.96 11.13
CA THR A 109 -7.16 11.57 10.66
C THR A 109 -5.76 11.06 10.30
N ASN A 110 -4.91 11.89 9.70
CA ASN A 110 -3.53 11.54 9.40
C ASN A 110 -2.73 11.20 10.66
N ALA A 111 -2.88 11.96 11.75
CA ALA A 111 -2.24 11.67 13.02
C ALA A 111 -2.67 10.30 13.56
N THR A 112 -3.97 10.02 13.57
CA THR A 112 -4.54 8.72 13.96
C THR A 112 -4.01 7.58 13.10
N ARG A 113 -3.88 7.77 11.78
CA ARG A 113 -3.33 6.77 10.85
C ARG A 113 -1.85 6.49 11.09
N VAL A 114 -1.06 7.52 11.39
CA VAL A 114 0.36 7.35 11.77
C VAL A 114 0.47 6.53 13.05
N GLU A 115 -0.35 6.84 14.06
CA GLU A 115 -0.37 6.11 15.32
C GLU A 115 -0.80 4.65 15.14
N LEU A 116 -1.88 4.42 14.38
CA LEU A 116 -2.32 3.07 14.01
C LEU A 116 -1.22 2.28 13.28
N GLY A 117 -0.51 2.92 12.36
CA GLY A 117 0.62 2.32 11.66
C GLY A 117 1.74 1.88 12.60
N LYS A 118 2.06 2.69 13.62
CA LYS A 118 3.05 2.35 14.67
C LYS A 118 2.57 1.16 15.51
N LEU A 119 1.31 1.18 15.95
CA LEU A 119 0.73 0.09 16.74
C LEU A 119 0.75 -1.24 15.99
N ILE A 120 0.32 -1.24 14.72
CA ILE A 120 0.33 -2.45 13.89
C ILE A 120 1.76 -2.89 13.58
N GLY A 121 2.67 -1.95 13.34
CA GLY A 121 4.09 -2.23 13.09
C GLY A 121 4.82 -2.85 14.28
N ALA A 122 4.36 -2.59 15.50
CA ALA A 122 4.91 -3.15 16.74
C ALA A 122 4.42 -4.58 17.04
N ILE A 123 3.43 -5.10 16.32
CA ILE A 123 2.94 -6.48 16.48
C ILE A 123 3.85 -7.43 15.71
N ASP A 124 4.65 -8.22 16.44
CA ASP A 124 5.66 -9.10 15.85
C ASP A 124 5.04 -10.16 14.92
N LYS A 125 4.01 -10.85 15.39
CA LYS A 125 3.39 -11.96 14.65
C LYS A 125 2.48 -11.45 13.53
N THR A 126 2.74 -11.92 12.31
CA THR A 126 1.94 -11.58 11.12
C THR A 126 0.46 -11.96 11.26
N ASN A 127 0.15 -13.08 11.93
CA ASN A 127 -1.24 -13.50 12.16
C ASN A 127 -1.98 -12.58 13.13
N ASP A 128 -1.31 -12.07 14.17
CA ASP A 128 -1.92 -11.11 15.11
C ASP A 128 -2.22 -9.77 14.41
N ARG A 129 -1.33 -9.34 13.50
CA ARG A 129 -1.61 -8.21 12.61
C ARG A 129 -2.83 -8.45 11.73
N ARG A 130 -3.01 -9.66 11.19
CA ARG A 130 -4.21 -10.04 10.42
C ARG A 130 -5.48 -10.03 11.29
N ASN A 131 -5.37 -10.44 12.56
CA ASN A 131 -6.51 -10.48 13.48
C ASN A 131 -7.11 -9.10 13.74
N VAL A 132 -6.30 -8.03 13.78
CA VAL A 132 -6.80 -6.64 13.84
C VAL A 132 -7.82 -6.37 12.73
N TRP A 133 -7.47 -6.70 11.49
CA TRP A 133 -8.33 -6.46 10.32
C TRP A 133 -9.48 -7.46 10.20
N ASN A 134 -9.23 -8.72 10.55
CA ASN A 134 -10.25 -9.77 10.52
C ASN A 134 -11.44 -9.44 11.42
N ARG A 135 -11.22 -8.69 12.51
CA ARG A 135 -12.30 -8.26 13.39
C ARG A 135 -13.37 -7.42 12.69
N PHE A 136 -13.02 -6.78 11.57
CA PHE A 136 -13.91 -5.92 10.80
C PHE A 136 -14.49 -6.60 9.55
N LYS A 137 -14.18 -7.88 9.28
CA LYS A 137 -14.71 -8.60 8.11
C LYS A 137 -16.23 -8.79 8.13
N GLY A 138 -16.86 -8.81 9.31
CA GLY A 138 -18.31 -8.95 9.47
C GLY A 138 -19.08 -7.62 9.52
N SER A 139 -18.40 -6.48 9.40
CA SER A 139 -19.02 -5.15 9.37
C SER A 139 -18.86 -4.56 7.97
N GLY A 140 -19.96 -4.44 7.22
CA GLY A 140 -19.91 -4.09 5.80
C GLY A 140 -19.19 -5.17 4.96
N ASN A 141 -18.39 -4.75 3.97
CA ASN A 141 -17.59 -5.64 3.12
C ASN A 141 -16.16 -5.90 3.67
N GLY A 142 -15.86 -5.46 4.90
CA GLY A 142 -14.51 -5.48 5.47
C GLY A 142 -13.67 -4.22 5.19
N ILE A 143 -12.58 -4.06 5.93
CA ILE A 143 -11.64 -2.93 5.80
C ILE A 143 -10.47 -3.30 4.89
N VAL A 144 -10.04 -2.35 4.04
CA VAL A 144 -8.81 -2.45 3.26
C VAL A 144 -7.66 -1.83 4.06
N PRO A 145 -6.70 -2.62 4.58
CA PRO A 145 -5.63 -2.12 5.45
C PRO A 145 -4.83 -0.96 4.85
N LYS A 146 -4.54 -1.04 3.55
CA LYS A 146 -3.81 0.02 2.83
C LYS A 146 -4.57 1.34 2.77
N GLN A 147 -5.91 1.30 2.66
CA GLN A 147 -6.75 2.50 2.72
C GLN A 147 -6.85 3.04 4.13
N ALA A 148 -6.86 2.16 5.14
CA ALA A 148 -6.85 2.55 6.55
C ALA A 148 -5.52 3.17 7.01
N LEU A 149 -4.41 2.87 6.34
CA LEU A 149 -3.08 3.38 6.72
C LEU A 149 -2.53 4.49 5.81
N ARG A 150 -3.12 4.73 4.62
CA ARG A 150 -2.62 5.78 3.71
C ARG A 150 -2.83 7.16 4.30
N LEU A 151 -1.82 8.02 4.21
CA LEU A 151 -1.93 9.42 4.58
C LEU A 151 -2.43 10.25 3.40
N THR A 152 -3.25 11.26 3.69
CA THR A 152 -3.63 12.28 2.74
C THR A 152 -2.57 13.37 2.71
N ASN A 153 -2.05 13.69 1.53
CA ASN A 153 -1.04 14.74 1.39
C ASN A 153 -1.71 16.13 1.40
N VAL A 154 -1.47 16.90 2.46
CA VAL A 154 -1.89 18.30 2.58
C VAL A 154 -0.74 19.20 2.12
N LEU A 155 -0.97 19.98 1.07
CA LEU A 155 -0.03 20.90 0.46
C LEU A 155 -0.32 22.33 0.93
N THR A 156 0.74 23.13 1.10
CA THR A 156 0.65 24.48 1.69
C THR A 156 0.47 25.57 0.62
N ALA A 157 1.18 25.44 -0.50
CA ALA A 157 1.13 26.39 -1.62
C ALA A 157 1.59 25.67 -2.90
N PRO A 158 0.82 24.68 -3.41
CA PRO A 158 1.22 23.95 -4.60
C PRO A 158 1.22 24.87 -5.81
N SER A 159 2.33 24.93 -6.55
CA SER A 159 2.39 25.70 -7.80
C SER A 159 2.39 24.80 -9.04
N ASN A 160 2.86 23.55 -8.92
CA ASN A 160 2.85 22.57 -9.98
C ASN A 160 2.71 21.14 -9.44
N ILE A 161 1.86 20.34 -10.11
CA ILE A 161 1.63 18.93 -9.80
C ILE A 161 1.67 18.16 -11.13
N ASN A 162 2.62 17.24 -11.27
CA ASN A 162 2.75 16.42 -12.47
C ASN A 162 2.53 14.95 -12.14
N PHE A 163 1.36 14.41 -12.51
CA PHE A 163 1.03 13.00 -12.31
C PHE A 163 1.71 12.11 -13.35
N TYR A 164 2.10 10.91 -12.93
CA TYR A 164 2.71 9.90 -13.80
C TYR A 164 2.59 8.50 -13.21
N TRP A 165 2.70 7.50 -14.07
CA TRP A 165 2.82 6.09 -13.69
C TRP A 165 4.26 5.73 -13.37
N ASP A 166 4.47 5.02 -12.27
CA ASP A 166 5.72 4.34 -11.95
C ASP A 166 5.48 2.82 -11.96
N ASP A 167 6.11 2.15 -12.92
CA ASP A 167 6.09 0.70 -13.15
C ASP A 167 7.48 0.07 -12.94
N THR A 168 8.46 0.85 -12.49
CA THR A 168 9.87 0.43 -12.41
C THR A 168 10.27 -0.16 -11.06
N GLY A 169 9.35 -0.12 -10.09
CA GLY A 169 9.58 -0.58 -8.73
C GLY A 169 9.68 -2.10 -8.61
N SER A 170 10.57 -2.57 -7.73
CA SER A 170 10.49 -3.92 -7.18
C SER A 170 10.35 -3.84 -5.66
N SER A 171 9.40 -4.59 -5.12
CA SER A 171 9.25 -4.77 -3.68
C SER A 171 9.97 -6.05 -3.29
N GLY A 172 10.50 -6.10 -2.07
CA GLY A 172 11.18 -7.30 -1.62
C GLY A 172 12.15 -7.09 -0.49
N ALA A 173 12.38 -8.17 0.24
CA ALA A 173 13.33 -8.24 1.33
C ALA A 173 14.55 -9.06 0.90
N ARG A 174 15.71 -8.67 1.42
CA ARG A 174 16.86 -9.56 1.46
C ARG A 174 16.75 -10.38 2.76
N LYS A 175 17.05 -11.66 2.69
CA LYS A 175 16.96 -12.61 3.79
C LYS A 175 18.22 -13.48 3.79
N MET A 176 18.60 -13.99 4.94
CA MET A 176 19.54 -15.12 5.02
C MET A 176 18.75 -16.40 4.76
N ALA A 177 19.31 -17.35 4.01
CA ALA A 177 18.62 -18.59 3.66
C ALA A 177 18.20 -19.39 4.90
N GLY A 178 19.08 -19.49 5.91
CA GLY A 178 18.79 -20.15 7.18
C GLY A 178 17.64 -19.51 7.97
N ASP A 179 17.65 -18.18 8.12
CA ASP A 179 16.56 -17.45 8.79
C ASP A 179 15.23 -17.65 8.08
N LEU A 180 15.25 -17.56 6.74
CA LEU A 180 14.05 -17.72 5.93
C LEU A 180 13.51 -19.15 5.99
N LEU A 181 14.40 -20.14 6.07
CA LEU A 181 14.03 -21.55 6.22
C LEU A 181 13.31 -21.76 7.55
N GLN A 182 13.82 -21.19 8.64
CA GLN A 182 13.16 -21.24 9.94
C GLN A 182 11.78 -20.55 9.90
N GLU A 183 11.70 -19.33 9.34
CA GLU A 183 10.43 -18.60 9.17
C GLU A 183 9.38 -19.42 8.41
N TRP A 184 9.79 -20.20 7.40
CA TRP A 184 8.88 -21.01 6.60
C TRP A 184 8.44 -22.29 7.31
N HIS A 185 9.29 -22.93 8.11
CA HIS A 185 8.89 -24.04 8.98
C HIS A 185 7.85 -23.58 10.02
N GLU A 186 8.12 -22.47 10.71
CA GLU A 186 7.17 -21.91 11.69
C GLU A 186 5.82 -21.56 11.04
N LEU A 187 5.82 -21.13 9.78
CA LEU A 187 4.60 -20.87 9.03
C LEU A 187 3.85 -22.17 8.67
N LEU A 188 4.58 -23.22 8.29
CA LEU A 188 4.00 -24.53 7.96
C LEU A 188 3.34 -25.18 9.19
N ASP A 189 4.01 -25.14 10.35
CA ASP A 189 3.45 -25.66 11.60
C ASP A 189 2.12 -24.96 11.95
N GLN A 190 2.04 -23.65 11.73
CA GLN A 190 0.80 -22.89 11.92
C GLN A 190 -0.31 -23.23 10.91
N TYR A 191 0.02 -23.77 9.73
CA TYR A 191 -0.99 -24.29 8.81
C TYR A 191 -1.57 -25.60 9.33
N HIS A 192 -0.72 -26.51 9.82
CA HIS A 192 -1.15 -27.79 10.38
C HIS A 192 -2.00 -27.64 11.66
N ASP A 193 -1.74 -26.60 12.46
CA ASP A 193 -2.51 -26.32 13.69
C ASP A 193 -3.91 -25.74 13.43
N LYS A 194 -4.24 -25.31 12.21
CA LYS A 194 -5.58 -24.81 11.88
C LYS A 194 -6.51 -25.97 11.60
N GLN A 195 -7.61 -26.08 12.35
CA GLN A 195 -8.71 -27.00 12.04
C GLN A 195 -9.16 -26.80 10.59
N ALA A 196 -9.12 -27.90 9.83
CA ALA A 196 -9.52 -27.99 8.43
C ALA A 196 -10.90 -27.35 8.21
N THR A 197 -10.93 -26.17 7.58
CA THR A 197 -12.18 -25.55 7.10
C THR A 197 -12.37 -25.86 5.61
N VAL A 198 -13.63 -26.06 5.21
CA VAL A 198 -14.14 -26.68 3.96
C VAL A 198 -13.63 -26.06 2.63
N HIS A 199 -12.79 -25.03 2.64
CA HIS A 199 -12.19 -24.42 1.43
C HIS A 199 -10.81 -25.01 1.10
N HIS A 200 -10.76 -26.30 0.73
CA HIS A 200 -9.51 -27.08 0.64
C HIS A 200 -8.67 -26.95 -0.66
N SER A 201 -9.16 -26.30 -1.72
CA SER A 201 -8.42 -26.32 -3.00
C SER A 201 -7.28 -25.29 -3.09
N SER A 202 -7.45 -24.09 -2.53
CA SER A 202 -6.44 -23.02 -2.60
C SER A 202 -5.41 -23.12 -1.46
N GLU A 203 -5.80 -23.67 -0.31
CA GLU A 203 -4.90 -23.86 0.84
C GLU A 203 -3.89 -24.98 0.59
N ALA A 204 -4.34 -26.13 0.06
CA ALA A 204 -3.46 -27.24 -0.31
C ALA A 204 -2.41 -26.84 -1.35
N ALA A 205 -2.76 -25.97 -2.32
CA ALA A 205 -1.81 -25.45 -3.30
C ALA A 205 -0.76 -24.52 -2.66
N ALA A 206 -1.16 -23.70 -1.69
CA ALA A 206 -0.24 -22.80 -0.97
C ALA A 206 0.69 -23.56 -0.02
N GLU A 207 0.17 -24.57 0.67
CA GLU A 207 0.94 -25.47 1.54
C GLU A 207 1.96 -26.28 0.73
N ASN A 208 1.55 -26.88 -0.39
CA ASN A 208 2.46 -27.58 -1.31
C ASN A 208 3.57 -26.67 -1.84
N ALA A 209 3.25 -25.42 -2.19
CA ALA A 209 4.25 -24.44 -2.60
C ALA A 209 5.23 -24.09 -1.47
N LEU A 210 4.75 -24.03 -0.22
CA LEU A 210 5.57 -23.78 0.96
C LEU A 210 6.51 -24.96 1.26
N VAL A 211 5.99 -26.20 1.22
CA VAL A 211 6.76 -27.43 1.39
C VAL A 211 7.86 -27.55 0.33
N TYR A 212 7.51 -27.32 -0.94
CA TYR A 212 8.50 -27.28 -2.03
C TYR A 212 9.54 -26.18 -1.82
N GLY A 213 9.11 -24.99 -1.38
CA GLY A 213 10.00 -23.89 -1.05
C GLY A 213 11.00 -24.24 0.04
N ILE A 214 10.56 -24.92 1.10
CA ILE A 214 11.39 -25.40 2.21
C ILE A 214 12.45 -26.39 1.70
N ASP A 215 12.06 -27.41 0.92
CA ASP A 215 13.01 -28.38 0.33
C ASP A 215 14.07 -27.68 -0.53
N MET A 216 13.64 -26.77 -1.40
CA MET A 216 14.55 -26.03 -2.27
C MET A 216 15.50 -25.11 -1.50
N LEU A 217 15.00 -24.43 -0.47
CA LEU A 217 15.80 -23.52 0.36
C LEU A 217 16.80 -24.29 1.23
N GLY A 218 16.44 -25.49 1.70
CA GLY A 218 17.33 -26.39 2.45
C GLY A 218 18.55 -26.90 1.64
N LYS A 219 18.53 -26.76 0.30
CA LYS A 219 19.66 -27.09 -0.58
C LYS A 219 20.70 -25.97 -0.69
N LEU A 220 20.40 -24.77 -0.19
CA LEU A 220 21.33 -23.64 -0.20
C LEU A 220 22.20 -23.63 1.05
N ASP A 221 23.36 -22.95 0.98
CA ASP A 221 24.14 -22.63 2.17
C ASP A 221 23.28 -21.76 3.11
N PRO A 222 23.10 -22.13 4.40
CA PRO A 222 22.29 -21.36 5.33
C PRO A 222 22.75 -19.90 5.49
N GLN A 223 24.02 -19.61 5.25
CA GLN A 223 24.60 -18.26 5.30
C GLN A 223 24.38 -17.47 4.00
N GLU A 224 23.94 -18.09 2.91
CA GLU A 224 23.70 -17.39 1.65
C GLU A 224 22.58 -16.35 1.80
N GLN A 225 22.84 -15.13 1.32
CA GLN A 225 21.81 -14.10 1.23
C GLN A 225 20.96 -14.31 -0.02
N VAL A 226 19.66 -14.44 0.16
CA VAL A 226 18.64 -14.59 -0.89
C VAL A 226 17.71 -13.39 -0.92
N ALA A 227 16.93 -13.25 -1.99
CA ALA A 227 15.98 -12.15 -2.13
C ALA A 227 14.59 -12.64 -2.52
N ILE A 228 13.57 -12.26 -1.75
CA ILE A 228 12.18 -12.38 -2.18
C ILE A 228 11.84 -11.08 -2.92
N ARG A 229 11.54 -11.15 -4.22
CA ARG A 229 11.37 -9.95 -5.06
C ARG A 229 10.15 -10.07 -5.96
N ARG A 230 9.27 -9.09 -5.88
CA ARG A 230 8.08 -9.00 -6.72
C ARG A 230 8.10 -7.69 -7.50
N LEU A 231 7.71 -7.76 -8.76
CA LEU A 231 7.44 -6.55 -9.55
C LEU A 231 6.33 -5.78 -8.86
N VAL A 232 6.57 -4.49 -8.62
CA VAL A 232 5.53 -3.61 -8.10
C VAL A 232 4.61 -3.29 -9.25
N GLN A 233 3.31 -3.46 -9.00
CA GLN A 233 2.28 -3.07 -9.95
C GLN A 233 2.39 -1.58 -10.29
N PRO A 234 2.00 -1.16 -11.50
CA PRO A 234 1.97 0.25 -11.87
C PRO A 234 1.23 1.07 -10.80
N HIS A 235 1.91 2.06 -10.25
CA HIS A 235 1.38 2.91 -9.19
C HIS A 235 1.51 4.38 -9.55
N ILE A 236 0.53 5.15 -9.10
CA ILE A 236 0.43 6.57 -9.44
C ILE A 236 1.37 7.35 -8.52
N ARG A 237 2.20 8.18 -9.13
CA ARG A 237 3.03 9.17 -8.44
C ARG A 237 2.76 10.55 -8.99
N ALA A 238 3.16 11.55 -8.23
CA ALA A 238 3.23 12.92 -8.70
C ALA A 238 4.55 13.58 -8.31
N ARG A 239 5.08 14.41 -9.20
CA ARG A 239 6.11 15.38 -8.85
C ARG A 239 5.43 16.68 -8.45
N VAL A 240 5.64 17.10 -7.21
CA VAL A 240 4.96 18.26 -6.63
C VAL A 240 5.98 19.35 -6.31
N ARG A 241 5.69 20.59 -6.74
CA ARG A 241 6.35 21.81 -6.26
C ARG A 241 5.41 22.50 -5.28
N ASN A 242 5.78 22.50 -4.00
CA ASN A 242 5.00 23.05 -2.89
C ASN A 242 5.78 24.22 -2.25
N GLY A 243 5.37 25.45 -2.54
CA GLY A 243 6.16 26.65 -2.23
C GLY A 243 7.58 26.56 -2.80
N ASP A 244 8.56 26.93 -1.97
CA ASP A 244 9.99 26.88 -2.32
C ASP A 244 10.65 25.51 -2.10
N SER A 245 9.85 24.48 -1.78
CA SER A 245 10.37 23.14 -1.55
C SER A 245 10.95 22.50 -2.82
N LYS A 246 12.01 21.71 -2.66
CA LYS A 246 12.52 20.86 -3.74
C LYS A 246 11.42 19.94 -4.27
N VAL A 247 11.39 19.75 -5.59
CA VAL A 247 10.46 18.82 -6.24
C VAL A 247 10.77 17.39 -5.79
N LYS A 248 9.79 16.73 -5.17
CA LYS A 248 9.90 15.33 -4.72
C LYS A 248 8.83 14.47 -5.40
N PRO A 249 9.16 13.21 -5.75
CA PRO A 249 8.16 12.24 -6.16
C PRO A 249 7.35 11.77 -4.93
N ILE A 250 6.03 11.88 -5.00
CA ILE A 250 5.10 11.48 -3.94
C ILE A 250 4.18 10.39 -4.49
N ILE A 251 3.91 9.35 -3.71
CA ILE A 251 2.88 8.34 -4.03
C ILE A 251 1.51 9.02 -3.95
N ALA A 252 0.75 9.00 -5.04
CA ALA A 252 -0.46 9.80 -5.20
C ALA A 252 -1.69 8.97 -5.61
N PRO A 253 -2.14 7.99 -4.78
CA PRO A 253 -3.31 7.18 -5.09
C PRO A 253 -4.62 7.90 -4.78
N VAL A 254 -4.58 9.00 -4.03
CA VAL A 254 -5.73 9.82 -3.61
C VAL A 254 -5.43 11.29 -3.84
N PRO A 255 -6.43 12.19 -3.76
CA PRO A 255 -6.20 13.59 -4.09
C PRO A 255 -5.19 14.24 -3.16
N PHE A 256 -4.36 15.11 -3.72
CA PHE A 256 -3.69 16.15 -2.96
C PHE A 256 -4.72 17.16 -2.48
N VAL A 257 -4.55 17.62 -1.25
CA VAL A 257 -5.45 18.58 -0.65
C VAL A 257 -4.69 19.84 -0.32
N TYR A 258 -5.28 21.00 -0.55
CA TYR A 258 -4.73 22.28 -0.11
C TYR A 258 -5.85 23.24 0.27
N GLU A 259 -5.53 24.35 0.93
CA GLU A 259 -6.54 25.27 1.45
C GLU A 259 -7.19 26.12 0.34
N THR A 260 -8.49 26.40 0.47
CA THR A 260 -9.18 27.39 -0.37
C THR A 260 -8.55 28.77 -0.21
N GLY A 261 -8.62 29.59 -1.26
CA GLY A 261 -7.95 30.90 -1.31
C GLY A 261 -6.50 30.84 -1.80
N ILE A 262 -5.86 29.67 -1.84
CA ILE A 262 -4.58 29.49 -2.52
C ILE A 262 -4.80 29.44 -4.03
N ALA A 263 -3.86 30.01 -4.80
CA ALA A 263 -3.88 29.97 -6.26
C ALA A 263 -3.84 28.51 -6.77
N PRO A 264 -4.63 28.17 -7.81
CA PRO A 264 -4.67 26.82 -8.34
C PRO A 264 -3.30 26.41 -8.94
N PRO A 265 -2.81 25.19 -8.67
CA PRO A 265 -1.55 24.72 -9.24
C PRO A 265 -1.68 24.46 -10.74
N LYS A 266 -0.56 24.56 -11.47
CA LYS A 266 -0.49 24.02 -12.84
C LYS A 266 -0.44 22.49 -12.77
N ILE A 267 -1.44 21.82 -13.34
CA ILE A 267 -1.55 20.36 -13.32
C ILE A 267 -1.17 19.77 -14.67
N LYS A 268 -0.22 18.82 -14.66
CA LYS A 268 -0.04 17.88 -15.77
C LYS A 268 -0.84 16.62 -15.45
N PRO A 269 -1.86 16.28 -16.27
CA PRO A 269 -2.81 15.22 -15.95
C PRO A 269 -2.17 13.83 -15.96
N LEU A 270 -2.81 12.89 -15.27
CA LEU A 270 -2.47 11.48 -15.36
C LEU A 270 -3.01 10.92 -16.69
N SER A 271 -2.12 10.44 -17.55
CA SER A 271 -2.54 9.69 -18.75
C SER A 271 -2.92 8.26 -18.40
N SER A 272 -3.69 7.59 -19.25
CA SER A 272 -3.82 6.12 -19.20
C SER A 272 -2.45 5.44 -19.21
N TYR A 273 -2.37 4.30 -18.54
CA TYR A 273 -1.16 3.47 -18.48
C TYR A 273 -1.15 2.50 -19.64
N GLU A 274 -0.03 2.47 -20.36
CA GLU A 274 0.28 1.43 -21.33
C GLU A 274 1.49 0.64 -20.81
N PRO A 275 1.38 -0.70 -20.65
CA PRO A 275 2.47 -1.54 -20.19
C PRO A 275 3.67 -1.42 -21.12
N LYS A 276 4.79 -0.93 -20.58
CA LYS A 276 6.05 -0.92 -21.32
C LYS A 276 6.84 -2.18 -20.96
N VAL A 277 7.47 -2.79 -21.96
CA VAL A 277 8.52 -3.79 -21.71
C VAL A 277 9.74 -3.03 -21.16
N VAL A 278 9.78 -2.83 -19.84
CA VAL A 278 10.88 -2.10 -19.21
C VAL A 278 12.14 -2.97 -19.25
N ILE A 279 13.10 -2.58 -20.10
CA ILE A 279 14.43 -3.21 -20.14
C ILE A 279 15.19 -2.81 -18.86
N ARG A 280 15.42 -3.82 -18.01
CA ARG A 280 15.85 -3.79 -16.59
C ARG A 280 17.30 -3.29 -16.35
N LYS A 281 17.82 -2.27 -17.05
CA LYS A 281 19.27 -2.01 -17.02
C LYS A 281 19.81 -1.46 -15.68
N ASN A 282 19.01 -0.82 -14.83
CA ASN A 282 19.49 -0.12 -13.63
C ASN A 282 18.77 -0.47 -12.30
N THR A 283 18.08 -1.61 -12.20
CA THR A 283 17.32 -1.96 -10.98
C THR A 283 18.05 -3.00 -10.12
N ARG A 284 17.69 -3.11 -8.83
CA ARG A 284 18.19 -4.19 -7.95
C ARG A 284 17.90 -5.59 -8.49
N LEU A 285 16.93 -5.73 -9.39
CA LEU A 285 16.64 -6.98 -10.09
C LEU A 285 17.78 -7.39 -11.03
N ALA A 286 18.57 -6.45 -11.55
CA ALA A 286 19.71 -6.75 -12.42
C ALA A 286 20.81 -7.57 -11.72
N LEU A 287 20.85 -7.52 -10.37
CA LEU A 287 21.78 -8.27 -9.53
C LEU A 287 21.35 -9.73 -9.29
N LEU A 288 20.07 -10.03 -9.53
CA LEU A 288 19.47 -11.33 -9.30
C LEU A 288 19.64 -12.21 -10.54
N GLU A 289 19.58 -13.53 -10.33
CA GLU A 289 19.40 -14.49 -11.41
C GLU A 289 18.13 -14.16 -12.22
N GLU A 290 18.13 -14.51 -13.51
CA GLU A 290 17.06 -14.10 -14.43
C GLU A 290 15.73 -14.75 -14.06
N GLU A 291 15.77 -16.03 -13.70
CA GLU A 291 14.64 -16.81 -13.22
C GLU A 291 14.66 -16.93 -11.69
N PRO A 292 13.49 -16.94 -11.04
CA PRO A 292 13.40 -17.24 -9.62
C PRO A 292 13.83 -18.69 -9.34
N TYR A 293 14.59 -18.85 -8.25
CA TYR A 293 14.99 -20.15 -7.71
C TYR A 293 13.80 -20.94 -7.15
N VAL A 294 12.81 -20.25 -6.58
CA VAL A 294 11.49 -20.81 -6.25
C VAL A 294 10.43 -19.84 -6.77
N GLU A 295 9.82 -20.18 -7.91
CA GLU A 295 8.89 -19.30 -8.64
C GLU A 295 7.66 -18.92 -7.81
N ALA A 296 6.98 -19.90 -7.20
CA ALA A 296 5.78 -19.68 -6.39
C ALA A 296 6.01 -18.67 -5.25
N MET A 297 7.23 -18.64 -4.70
CA MET A 297 7.61 -17.75 -3.60
C MET A 297 8.27 -16.45 -4.09
N ASN A 298 8.53 -16.32 -5.40
CA ASN A 298 9.35 -15.26 -5.99
C ASN A 298 10.71 -15.13 -5.28
N LEU A 299 11.30 -16.26 -4.94
CA LEU A 299 12.62 -16.34 -4.31
C LEU A 299 13.69 -16.35 -5.40
N TYR A 300 14.65 -15.44 -5.32
CA TYR A 300 15.77 -15.33 -6.24
C TYR A 300 17.08 -15.48 -5.49
N ARG A 301 18.05 -16.10 -6.16
CA ARG A 301 19.45 -15.98 -5.78
C ARG A 301 20.07 -14.77 -6.47
N TYR A 302 21.17 -14.28 -5.89
CA TYR A 302 22.01 -13.31 -6.58
C TYR A 302 22.86 -14.04 -7.65
N LYS A 303 23.12 -13.36 -8.77
CA LYS A 303 24.10 -13.83 -9.76
C LYS A 303 25.44 -14.11 -9.07
N ASP A 304 26.22 -15.07 -9.56
CA ASP A 304 27.45 -15.54 -8.89
C ASP A 304 28.35 -14.39 -8.40
N ARG A 305 28.63 -13.40 -9.26
CA ARG A 305 29.46 -12.22 -8.94
C ARG A 305 28.89 -11.27 -7.87
N HIS A 306 27.65 -11.48 -7.45
CA HIS A 306 26.90 -10.67 -6.49
C HIS A 306 26.40 -11.49 -5.29
N ARG A 307 26.75 -12.77 -5.19
CA ARG A 307 26.42 -13.59 -4.02
C ARG A 307 27.15 -13.07 -2.79
N VAL A 308 26.43 -13.04 -1.68
CA VAL A 308 26.93 -12.57 -0.38
C VAL A 308 26.54 -13.62 0.66
N TYR A 309 27.47 -13.88 1.58
CA TYR A 309 27.28 -14.83 2.67
C TYR A 309 27.41 -14.11 4.01
N GLY A 310 26.71 -14.64 5.02
CA GLY A 310 26.71 -14.10 6.38
C GLY A 310 25.56 -13.13 6.64
N PRO A 311 25.48 -12.59 7.87
CA PRO A 311 24.33 -11.85 8.36
C PRO A 311 24.07 -10.56 7.55
N LEU A 312 22.80 -10.17 7.48
CA LEU A 312 22.40 -8.91 6.87
C LEU A 312 22.99 -7.74 7.66
N GLN A 313 23.82 -6.92 7.00
CA GLN A 313 24.24 -5.65 7.58
C GLN A 313 22.99 -4.76 7.76
N LYS A 314 22.64 -4.45 9.01
CA LYS A 314 21.60 -3.47 9.32
C LYS A 314 22.06 -2.13 8.76
N LYS A 315 21.31 -1.55 7.82
CA LYS A 315 21.51 -0.13 7.47
C LYS A 315 21.27 0.70 8.74
N SER A 316 22.25 1.50 9.13
CA SER A 316 22.08 2.56 10.12
C SER A 316 20.92 3.47 9.70
N ALA A 317 20.09 3.88 10.66
CA ALA A 317 18.80 4.52 10.44
C ALA A 317 18.87 5.99 9.94
N GLU A 318 19.98 6.44 9.36
CA GLU A 318 20.21 7.85 9.03
C GLU A 318 20.06 8.22 7.54
N GLU A 319 19.64 7.30 6.68
CA GLU A 319 19.32 7.63 5.27
C GLU A 319 17.90 7.21 4.90
N GLY A 320 16.94 8.10 5.20
CA GLY A 320 15.53 8.03 4.79
C GLY A 320 14.95 9.42 4.58
#